data_AF-A0A930Y0I6-F1
#
_entry.id   AF-A0A930Y0I6-F1
#
_cell.length_a   1.000
_cell.length_b   1.000
_cell.length_c   1.000
_cell.angle_alpha   90.00
_cell.angle_beta   90.00
_cell.angle_gamma   90.00
#
_symmetry.space_group_name_H-M   'P 1'
#
loop_
_entity.id
_entity.type
_entity.pdbx_description
1 polymer ?
#
loop_
_entity_poly.entity_id
_entity_poly.type
_entity_poly.pdbx_seq_one_letter_code
_entity_poly.pdbx_strand_id
1 'polypeptide(L)'
;MSSIFWDHFPTNRRHLLGPVSGNSILEEVSETEFRDMLIECLTGRNPRILTENWAQAKIYHGVFTGIEEMFIAGKESHPDFVADAPIEAAKFLQYHYKAEKNSPDRLKKDDIILCQWVCNLTNKGWDNILQANSDNLIDWGNSVLSSIDKVAYGDKEKNIVNMTIYNASLAKKGGLKSAMGNLFESLLLYSGLSVCGLRFAKAEDFSSAKWPCFTLDVNERRQVDAQIKTNLRQPGKINIDIGFIGKGNPEIIADKTQRFANAAGSSKKPLHNTIIIVSAIPETEEAQLVVRQATMLGAQVITMSGKNWVHVLGKVLKSTGIQGLADIPENINQAREQLNETLPAPEEIIQSIPKNLSVPEHWNS
;
A
#
# COMPACT_ATOMS: atom_id res chain seq x y z
N MET A 1 -22.45 -21.11 3.13
CA MET A 1 -22.70 -21.63 1.76
C MET A 1 -21.51 -21.29 0.87
N SER A 2 -21.41 -21.89 -0.33
CA SER A 2 -20.57 -21.40 -1.44
C SER A 2 -21.45 -20.91 -2.59
N SER A 3 -20.98 -19.92 -3.35
CA SER A 3 -21.59 -19.56 -4.63
C SER A 3 -21.11 -20.50 -5.74
N ILE A 4 -21.90 -20.55 -6.82
CA ILE A 4 -21.49 -21.26 -8.05
C ILE A 4 -20.18 -20.72 -8.62
N PHE A 5 -19.91 -19.43 -8.44
CA PHE A 5 -18.67 -18.79 -8.91
C PHE A 5 -17.47 -19.31 -8.12
N TRP A 6 -17.60 -19.41 -6.80
CA TRP A 6 -16.55 -19.98 -5.96
C TRP A 6 -16.26 -21.43 -6.33
N ASP A 7 -17.30 -22.22 -6.55
CA ASP A 7 -17.17 -23.64 -6.88
C ASP A 7 -16.45 -23.87 -8.20
N HIS A 8 -16.65 -22.99 -9.19
CA HIS A 8 -15.92 -23.01 -10.47
C HIS A 8 -14.56 -22.28 -10.45
N PHE A 9 -14.26 -21.46 -9.44
CA PHE A 9 -12.97 -20.76 -9.37
C PHE A 9 -11.81 -21.71 -9.00
N PRO A 10 -10.67 -21.68 -9.73
CA PRO A 10 -9.56 -22.60 -9.53
C PRO A 10 -9.04 -22.65 -8.09
N THR A 11 -9.06 -23.85 -7.50
CA THR A 11 -8.74 -24.06 -6.08
C THR A 11 -7.34 -23.59 -5.70
N ASN A 12 -6.36 -23.83 -6.58
CA ASN A 12 -4.97 -23.42 -6.41
C ASN A 12 -4.75 -21.89 -6.51
N ARG A 13 -5.76 -21.10 -6.88
CA ARG A 13 -5.66 -19.62 -6.97
C ARG A 13 -6.57 -18.88 -6.00
N ARG A 14 -7.39 -19.58 -5.21
CA ARG A 14 -8.34 -18.96 -4.27
C ARG A 14 -7.68 -18.05 -3.23
N HIS A 15 -6.46 -18.39 -2.80
CA HIS A 15 -5.67 -17.56 -1.88
C HIS A 15 -5.37 -16.15 -2.45
N LEU A 16 -5.34 -16.00 -3.78
CA LEU A 16 -5.12 -14.73 -4.45
C LEU A 16 -6.36 -13.83 -4.46
N LEU A 17 -7.55 -14.28 -4.05
CA LEU A 17 -8.79 -13.48 -4.08
C LEU A 17 -8.82 -12.42 -2.98
N GLY A 18 -8.21 -12.69 -1.83
CA GLY A 18 -8.16 -11.78 -0.68
C GLY A 18 -7.54 -10.40 -1.00
N PRO A 19 -7.76 -9.39 -0.14
CA PRO A 19 -7.17 -8.07 -0.35
C PRO A 19 -5.64 -8.15 -0.33
N VAL A 20 -4.99 -7.41 -1.23
CA VAL A 20 -3.53 -7.25 -1.18
C VAL A 20 -3.18 -6.47 0.09
N SER A 21 -2.43 -7.11 0.98
CA SER A 21 -2.02 -6.65 2.30
C SER A 21 -0.50 -6.79 2.46
N GLY A 22 0.06 -6.27 3.55
CA GLY A 22 1.48 -6.42 3.83
C GLY A 22 1.90 -7.90 3.96
N ASN A 23 1.18 -8.69 4.75
CA ASN A 23 1.47 -10.11 4.92
C ASN A 23 1.33 -10.89 3.61
N SER A 24 0.27 -10.66 2.83
CA SER A 24 0.15 -11.35 1.52
C SER A 24 1.25 -10.98 0.53
N ILE A 25 1.93 -9.83 0.71
CA ILE A 25 3.12 -9.50 -0.10
C ILE A 25 4.31 -10.30 0.40
N LEU A 26 4.52 -10.36 1.71
CA LEU A 26 5.62 -11.12 2.32
C LEU A 26 5.51 -12.61 2.02
N GLU A 27 4.31 -13.19 2.07
CA GLU A 27 4.07 -14.61 1.73
C GLU A 27 4.47 -14.98 0.30
N GLU A 28 4.50 -14.01 -0.62
CA GLU A 28 4.67 -14.22 -2.05
C GLU A 28 6.07 -13.77 -2.56
N VAL A 29 6.93 -13.29 -1.67
CA VAL A 29 8.34 -12.98 -1.94
C VAL A 29 9.24 -13.88 -1.12
N SER A 30 10.42 -14.18 -1.65
CA SER A 30 11.52 -14.76 -0.89
C SER A 30 12.23 -13.71 -0.04
N GLU A 31 12.98 -14.15 0.97
CA GLU A 31 13.81 -13.28 1.80
C GLU A 31 14.78 -12.44 0.96
N THR A 32 15.40 -13.04 -0.06
CA THR A 32 16.34 -12.35 -0.96
C THR A 32 15.63 -11.30 -1.81
N GLU A 33 14.49 -11.63 -2.42
CA GLU A 33 13.70 -10.66 -3.20
C GLU A 33 13.24 -9.48 -2.34
N PHE A 34 12.84 -9.73 -1.09
CA PHE A 34 12.47 -8.68 -0.15
C PHE A 34 13.64 -7.75 0.16
N ARG A 35 14.83 -8.32 0.42
CA ARG A 35 16.04 -7.55 0.69
C ARG A 35 16.46 -6.69 -0.50
N ASP A 36 16.50 -7.29 -1.68
CA ASP A 36 16.80 -6.59 -2.93
C ASP A 36 15.81 -5.44 -3.18
N MET A 37 14.52 -5.70 -2.92
CA MET A 37 13.48 -4.68 -3.04
C MET A 37 13.74 -3.48 -2.13
N LEU A 38 14.13 -3.70 -0.86
CA LEU A 38 14.47 -2.60 0.05
C LEU A 38 15.69 -1.83 -0.45
N ILE A 39 16.77 -2.51 -0.85
CA ILE A 39 18.00 -1.87 -1.32
C ILE A 39 17.75 -1.05 -2.59
N GLU A 40 17.01 -1.60 -3.54
CA GLU A 40 16.61 -0.89 -4.76
C GLU A 40 15.82 0.38 -4.42
N CYS A 41 14.87 0.30 -3.49
CA CYS A 41 14.08 1.46 -3.07
C CYS A 41 14.92 2.50 -2.32
N LEU A 42 15.78 2.09 -1.38
CA LEU A 42 16.70 2.96 -0.63
C LEU A 42 17.67 3.70 -1.56
N THR A 43 18.09 3.05 -2.64
CA THR A 43 19.02 3.62 -3.63
C THR A 43 18.34 4.33 -4.80
N GLY A 44 17.02 4.52 -4.73
CA GLY A 44 16.28 5.45 -5.58
C GLY A 44 15.49 4.84 -6.72
N ARG A 45 15.34 3.50 -6.76
CA ARG A 45 14.33 2.88 -7.61
C ARG A 45 12.95 3.26 -7.13
N ASN A 46 12.04 3.52 -8.06
CA ASN A 46 10.68 3.89 -7.73
C ASN A 46 9.95 2.68 -7.11
N PRO A 47 9.55 2.75 -5.82
CA PRO A 47 8.92 1.65 -5.12
C PRO A 47 7.61 1.22 -5.78
N ARG A 48 6.86 2.14 -6.41
CA ARG A 48 5.62 1.80 -7.13
C ARG A 48 5.85 0.93 -8.35
N ILE A 49 6.90 1.19 -9.12
CA ILE A 49 7.20 0.40 -10.32
C ILE A 49 7.51 -1.03 -9.90
N LEU A 50 8.31 -1.18 -8.85
CA LEU A 50 8.71 -2.48 -8.35
C LEU A 50 7.50 -3.28 -7.85
N THR A 51 6.66 -2.67 -7.02
CA THR A 51 5.50 -3.35 -6.45
C THR A 51 4.37 -3.61 -7.44
N GLU A 52 4.18 -2.74 -8.44
CA GLU A 52 3.18 -2.95 -9.49
C GLU A 52 3.59 -4.13 -10.38
N ASN A 53 4.86 -4.20 -10.81
CA ASN A 53 5.35 -5.31 -11.62
C ASN A 53 5.29 -6.64 -10.86
N TRP A 54 5.65 -6.61 -9.57
CA TRP A 54 5.52 -7.77 -8.71
C TRP A 54 4.05 -8.22 -8.58
N ALA A 55 3.14 -7.29 -8.31
CA ALA A 55 1.73 -7.62 -8.13
C ALA A 55 1.10 -8.14 -9.43
N GLN A 56 1.54 -7.61 -10.58
CA GLN A 56 1.18 -8.16 -11.89
C GLN A 56 1.59 -9.63 -12.00
N ALA A 57 2.87 -9.91 -11.77
CA ALA A 57 3.46 -11.24 -11.93
C ALA A 57 2.90 -12.28 -10.96
N LYS A 58 2.68 -11.92 -9.69
CA LYS A 58 2.33 -12.86 -8.62
C LYS A 58 0.83 -12.95 -8.36
N ILE A 59 0.08 -11.85 -8.52
CA ILE A 59 -1.32 -11.78 -8.10
C ILE A 59 -2.25 -11.57 -9.29
N TYR A 60 -2.02 -10.52 -10.09
CA TYR A 60 -3.03 -10.05 -11.04
C TYR A 60 -3.26 -11.05 -12.14
N HIS A 61 -2.19 -11.57 -12.76
CA HIS A 61 -2.32 -12.58 -13.80
C HIS A 61 -3.03 -13.84 -13.29
N GLY A 62 -2.69 -14.31 -12.09
CA GLY A 62 -3.35 -15.47 -11.48
C GLY A 62 -4.85 -15.26 -11.23
N VAL A 63 -5.23 -14.08 -10.71
CA VAL A 63 -6.64 -13.76 -10.48
C VAL A 63 -7.41 -13.63 -11.80
N PHE A 64 -6.87 -12.91 -12.77
CA PHE A 64 -7.58 -12.63 -14.03
C PHE A 64 -7.78 -13.90 -14.85
N THR A 65 -6.74 -14.72 -14.99
CA THR A 65 -6.86 -16.03 -15.64
C THR A 65 -7.78 -16.97 -14.86
N GLY A 66 -7.78 -16.89 -13.53
CA GLY A 66 -8.72 -17.66 -12.69
C GLY A 66 -10.19 -17.27 -12.92
N ILE A 67 -10.47 -15.99 -13.16
CA ILE A 67 -11.81 -15.51 -13.53
C ILE A 67 -12.23 -16.06 -14.90
N GLU A 68 -11.32 -16.05 -15.88
CA GLU A 68 -11.60 -16.62 -17.21
C GLU A 68 -11.90 -18.12 -17.13
N GLU A 69 -11.05 -18.88 -16.44
CA GLU A 69 -11.24 -20.32 -16.21
C GLU A 69 -12.56 -20.63 -15.48
N MET A 70 -12.92 -19.81 -14.48
CA MET A 70 -14.20 -19.92 -13.78
C MET A 70 -15.40 -19.76 -14.73
N PHE A 71 -15.38 -18.76 -15.60
CA PHE A 71 -16.46 -18.55 -16.57
C PHE A 71 -16.52 -19.66 -17.63
N ILE A 72 -15.38 -20.18 -18.08
CA ILE A 72 -15.32 -21.32 -19.00
C ILE A 72 -15.94 -22.56 -18.35
N ALA A 73 -15.47 -22.94 -17.15
CA ALA A 73 -15.99 -24.11 -16.43
C ALA A 73 -17.48 -23.98 -16.07
N GLY A 74 -17.91 -22.77 -15.70
CA GLY A 74 -19.31 -22.47 -15.43
C GLY A 74 -20.18 -22.63 -16.67
N LYS A 75 -19.71 -22.15 -17.83
CA LYS A 75 -20.42 -22.26 -19.11
C LYS A 75 -20.53 -23.70 -19.61
N GLU A 76 -19.50 -24.52 -19.39
CA GLU A 76 -19.55 -25.96 -19.67
C GLU A 76 -20.64 -26.68 -18.87
N SER A 77 -20.93 -26.18 -17.66
CA SER A 77 -21.95 -26.76 -16.76
C SER A 77 -23.35 -26.17 -17.00
N HIS A 78 -23.45 -24.88 -17.30
CA HIS A 78 -24.70 -24.15 -17.51
C HIS A 78 -24.53 -23.16 -18.68
N PRO A 79 -25.21 -23.35 -19.83
CA PRO A 79 -25.00 -22.54 -21.02
C PRO A 79 -25.15 -21.02 -20.80
N ASP A 80 -26.11 -20.61 -19.97
CA ASP A 80 -26.40 -19.21 -19.67
C ASP A 80 -25.59 -18.66 -18.47
N PHE A 81 -24.63 -19.43 -17.95
CA PHE A 81 -23.84 -19.07 -16.76
C PHE A 81 -23.27 -17.66 -16.84
N VAL A 82 -22.67 -17.30 -17.98
CA VAL A 82 -22.04 -15.99 -18.17
C VAL A 82 -23.10 -14.90 -18.29
N ALA A 83 -24.17 -15.13 -19.04
CA ALA A 83 -25.23 -14.16 -19.29
C ALA A 83 -25.98 -13.76 -18.01
N ASP A 84 -26.19 -14.72 -17.11
CA ASP A 84 -26.91 -14.53 -15.85
C ASP A 84 -26.02 -14.14 -14.67
N ALA A 85 -24.69 -14.24 -14.84
CA ALA A 85 -23.72 -14.09 -13.76
C ALA A 85 -23.90 -12.83 -12.90
N PRO A 86 -24.11 -11.62 -13.46
CA PRO A 86 -24.27 -10.42 -12.64
C PRO A 86 -25.49 -10.45 -11.71
N ILE A 87 -26.62 -11.04 -12.17
CA ILE A 87 -27.83 -11.17 -11.37
C ILE A 87 -27.65 -12.27 -10.32
N GLU A 88 -27.10 -13.42 -10.70
CA GLU A 88 -26.88 -14.52 -9.75
C GLU A 88 -25.92 -14.13 -8.64
N ALA A 89 -24.83 -13.43 -8.96
CA ALA A 89 -23.92 -12.89 -7.96
C ALA A 89 -24.61 -11.87 -7.02
N ALA A 90 -25.48 -11.02 -7.56
CA ALA A 90 -26.29 -10.11 -6.75
C ALA A 90 -27.25 -10.84 -5.80
N LYS A 91 -27.87 -11.96 -6.24
CA LYS A 91 -28.71 -12.81 -5.38
C LYS A 91 -27.91 -13.44 -4.24
N PHE A 92 -26.74 -14.01 -4.53
CA PHE A 92 -25.86 -14.58 -3.49
C PHE A 92 -25.45 -13.52 -2.45
N LEU A 93 -25.08 -12.32 -2.89
CA LEU A 93 -24.76 -11.21 -1.99
C LEU A 93 -25.99 -10.78 -1.17
N GLN A 94 -27.15 -10.65 -1.80
CA GLN A 94 -28.36 -10.22 -1.11
C GLN A 94 -28.74 -11.21 -0.01
N TYR A 95 -28.69 -12.50 -0.33
CA TYR A 95 -28.89 -13.57 0.62
C TYR A 95 -27.88 -13.50 1.78
N HIS A 96 -26.59 -13.32 1.47
CA HIS A 96 -25.54 -13.17 2.48
C HIS A 96 -25.82 -12.02 3.46
N TYR A 97 -26.25 -10.84 2.96
CA TYR A 97 -26.48 -9.67 3.79
C TYR A 97 -27.82 -9.70 4.54
N LYS A 98 -28.80 -10.47 4.06
CA LYS A 98 -30.08 -10.68 4.77
C LYS A 98 -30.03 -11.81 5.81
N ALA A 99 -29.10 -12.75 5.66
CA ALA A 99 -28.92 -13.83 6.62
C ALA A 99 -28.39 -13.35 7.98
N GLU A 100 -28.80 -14.04 9.04
CA GLU A 100 -28.37 -13.75 10.41
C GLU A 100 -26.84 -13.76 10.55
N LYS A 101 -26.31 -12.91 11.43
CA LYS A 101 -24.87 -12.86 11.72
C LYS A 101 -24.41 -14.23 12.23
N ASN A 102 -23.39 -14.80 11.60
CA ASN A 102 -22.85 -16.15 11.82
C ASN A 102 -23.70 -17.32 11.30
N SER A 103 -24.74 -17.10 10.49
CA SER A 103 -25.42 -18.20 9.82
C SER A 103 -24.43 -19.00 8.94
N PRO A 104 -24.48 -20.35 8.96
CA PRO A 104 -23.68 -21.20 8.08
C PRO A 104 -24.03 -20.97 6.60
N ASP A 105 -25.18 -20.37 6.33
CA ASP A 105 -25.62 -20.04 4.99
C ASP A 105 -24.97 -18.76 4.47
N ARG A 106 -24.21 -18.01 5.26
CA ARG A 106 -23.46 -16.87 4.73
C ARG A 106 -22.31 -17.32 3.83
N LEU A 107 -22.06 -16.53 2.78
CA LEU A 107 -20.86 -16.64 1.97
C LEU A 107 -19.59 -16.42 2.81
N LYS A 108 -18.52 -17.12 2.43
CA LYS A 108 -17.16 -16.90 2.96
C LYS A 108 -16.61 -15.57 2.43
N LYS A 109 -15.62 -15.02 3.14
CA LYS A 109 -15.03 -13.70 2.83
C LYS A 109 -14.59 -13.56 1.36
N ASP A 110 -13.85 -14.52 0.83
CA ASP A 110 -13.33 -14.45 -0.53
C ASP A 110 -14.39 -14.71 -1.59
N ASP A 111 -15.44 -15.46 -1.23
CA ASP A 111 -16.60 -15.71 -2.08
C ASP A 111 -17.47 -14.43 -2.23
N ILE A 112 -17.62 -13.66 -1.14
CA ILE A 112 -18.22 -12.31 -1.20
C ILE A 112 -17.46 -11.43 -2.19
N ILE A 113 -16.13 -11.42 -2.10
CA ILE A 113 -15.28 -10.61 -2.99
C ILE A 113 -15.49 -11.02 -4.46
N LEU A 114 -15.50 -12.33 -4.73
CA LEU A 114 -15.72 -12.85 -6.07
C LEU A 114 -17.12 -12.46 -6.60
N CYS A 115 -18.17 -12.67 -5.80
CA CYS A 115 -19.53 -12.27 -6.18
C CYS A 115 -19.63 -10.75 -6.42
N GLN A 116 -18.97 -9.93 -5.59
CA GLN A 116 -18.92 -8.48 -5.82
C GLN A 116 -18.31 -8.18 -7.19
N TRP A 117 -17.17 -8.78 -7.56
CA TRP A 117 -16.57 -8.51 -8.86
C TRP A 117 -17.48 -8.92 -10.02
N VAL A 118 -18.12 -10.09 -9.91
CA VAL A 118 -19.03 -10.63 -10.93
C VAL A 118 -20.24 -9.72 -11.16
N CYS A 119 -20.83 -9.17 -10.10
CA CYS A 119 -21.94 -8.21 -10.23
C CYS A 119 -21.48 -6.75 -10.39
N ASN A 120 -20.26 -6.52 -10.88
CA ASN A 120 -19.69 -5.20 -11.13
C ASN A 120 -19.60 -4.28 -9.89
N LEU A 121 -19.29 -4.83 -8.72
CA LEU A 121 -19.05 -4.11 -7.46
C LEU A 121 -17.63 -4.29 -6.92
N THR A 122 -17.30 -3.43 -5.96
CA THR A 122 -16.20 -3.57 -5.01
C THR A 122 -16.74 -3.27 -3.61
N ASN A 123 -15.96 -3.51 -2.54
CA ASN A 123 -16.34 -3.07 -1.19
C ASN A 123 -16.71 -1.58 -1.13
N LYS A 124 -15.95 -0.72 -1.83
CA LYS A 124 -16.30 0.72 -1.92
C LYS A 124 -17.57 0.98 -2.73
N GLY A 125 -17.83 0.15 -3.75
CA GLY A 125 -19.06 0.21 -4.53
C GLY A 125 -20.28 -0.17 -3.67
N TRP A 126 -20.16 -1.20 -2.85
CA TRP A 126 -21.16 -1.58 -1.86
C TRP A 126 -21.50 -0.40 -0.92
N ASP A 127 -20.49 0.28 -0.38
CA ASP A 127 -20.71 1.42 0.51
C ASP A 127 -21.28 2.65 -0.22
N ASN A 128 -20.70 3.04 -1.36
CA ASN A 128 -21.02 4.32 -2.00
C ASN A 128 -22.20 4.26 -2.97
N ILE A 129 -22.33 3.17 -3.73
CA ILE A 129 -23.37 3.00 -4.74
C ILE A 129 -24.63 2.44 -4.10
N LEU A 130 -24.47 1.37 -3.31
CA LEU A 130 -25.61 0.69 -2.69
C LEU A 130 -25.94 1.24 -1.29
N GLN A 131 -25.12 2.15 -0.75
CA GLN A 131 -25.30 2.73 0.58
C GLN A 131 -25.38 1.66 1.67
N ALA A 132 -24.63 0.57 1.48
CA ALA A 132 -24.68 -0.63 2.30
C ALA A 132 -26.08 -1.24 2.48
N ASN A 133 -26.99 -1.02 1.52
CA ASN A 133 -28.35 -1.55 1.53
C ASN A 133 -28.47 -2.76 0.58
N SER A 134 -28.76 -3.93 1.14
CA SER A 134 -28.86 -5.20 0.41
C SER A 134 -30.11 -5.31 -0.47
N ASP A 135 -31.14 -4.49 -0.23
CA ASP A 135 -32.33 -4.47 -1.06
C ASP A 135 -32.04 -3.96 -2.48
N ASN A 136 -31.00 -3.13 -2.63
CA ASN A 136 -30.60 -2.54 -3.92
C ASN A 136 -29.79 -3.49 -4.82
N LEU A 137 -29.39 -4.68 -4.33
CA LEU A 137 -28.47 -5.55 -5.06
C LEU A 137 -29.06 -6.11 -6.35
N ILE A 138 -30.32 -6.53 -6.35
CA ILE A 138 -30.97 -7.10 -7.54
C ILE A 138 -31.14 -6.03 -8.61
N ASP A 139 -31.61 -4.83 -8.22
CA ASP A 139 -31.73 -3.68 -9.13
C ASP A 139 -30.37 -3.28 -9.70
N TRP A 140 -29.31 -3.36 -8.89
CA TRP A 140 -27.95 -3.15 -9.37
C TRP A 140 -27.52 -4.20 -10.40
N GLY A 141 -27.72 -5.49 -10.14
CA GLY A 141 -27.42 -6.56 -11.11
C GLY A 141 -28.16 -6.38 -12.44
N ASN A 142 -29.44 -6.00 -12.39
CA ASN A 142 -30.23 -5.65 -13.58
C ASN A 142 -29.68 -4.41 -14.31
N SER A 143 -29.30 -3.36 -13.58
CA SER A 143 -28.68 -2.15 -14.14
C SER A 143 -27.37 -2.47 -14.86
N VAL A 144 -26.55 -3.37 -14.30
CA VAL A 144 -25.32 -3.84 -14.93
C VAL A 144 -25.62 -4.51 -16.27
N LEU A 145 -26.53 -5.48 -16.32
CA LEU A 145 -26.91 -6.13 -17.59
C LEU A 145 -27.48 -5.13 -18.60
N SER A 146 -28.37 -4.24 -18.17
CA SER A 146 -28.92 -3.18 -19.02
C SER A 146 -27.83 -2.26 -19.59
N SER A 147 -26.76 -2.01 -18.83
CA SER A 147 -25.62 -1.22 -19.31
C SER A 147 -24.82 -1.95 -20.39
N ILE A 148 -24.67 -3.27 -20.27
CA ILE A 148 -23.97 -4.12 -21.24
C ILE A 148 -24.76 -4.23 -22.53
N ASP A 149 -26.08 -4.39 -22.44
CA ASP A 149 -26.98 -4.45 -23.60
C ASP A 149 -26.98 -3.16 -24.45
N LYS A 150 -26.51 -2.04 -23.88
CA LYS A 150 -26.37 -0.75 -24.57
C LYS A 150 -25.02 -0.59 -25.30
N VAL A 151 -24.07 -1.51 -25.11
CA VAL A 151 -22.75 -1.42 -25.73
C VAL A 151 -22.86 -1.85 -27.21
N ALA A 152 -22.53 -0.94 -28.12
CA ALA A 152 -22.66 -1.17 -29.57
C ALA A 152 -21.63 -2.16 -30.16
N TYR A 153 -20.63 -2.58 -29.37
CA TYR A 153 -19.52 -3.41 -29.83
C TYR A 153 -19.19 -4.52 -28.83
N GLY A 154 -18.69 -5.64 -29.35
CA GLY A 154 -18.29 -6.79 -28.54
C GLY A 154 -19.47 -7.72 -28.23
N ASP A 155 -19.14 -8.97 -27.95
CA ASP A 155 -20.10 -9.98 -27.52
C ASP A 155 -20.53 -9.74 -26.07
N LYS A 156 -21.81 -9.98 -25.76
CA LYS A 156 -22.40 -9.72 -24.43
C LYS A 156 -21.67 -10.46 -23.32
N GLU A 157 -21.44 -11.75 -23.51
CA GLU A 157 -20.75 -12.58 -22.51
C GLU A 157 -19.30 -12.12 -22.34
N LYS A 158 -18.61 -11.85 -23.44
CA LYS A 158 -17.25 -11.30 -23.39
C LYS A 158 -17.19 -9.98 -22.63
N ASN A 159 -18.19 -9.12 -22.80
CA ASN A 159 -18.29 -7.85 -22.07
C ASN A 159 -18.52 -8.09 -20.56
N ILE A 160 -19.30 -9.09 -20.17
CA ILE A 160 -19.49 -9.48 -18.75
C ILE A 160 -18.16 -9.96 -18.13
N VAL A 161 -17.44 -10.85 -18.82
CA VAL A 161 -16.14 -11.37 -18.35
C VAL A 161 -15.13 -10.22 -18.20
N ASN A 162 -15.01 -9.36 -19.22
CA ASN A 162 -14.11 -8.22 -19.20
C ASN A 162 -14.43 -7.24 -18.05
N MET A 163 -15.70 -7.02 -17.77
CA MET A 163 -16.14 -6.16 -16.67
C MET A 163 -15.77 -6.74 -15.30
N THR A 164 -15.93 -8.05 -15.14
CA THR A 164 -15.52 -8.76 -13.91
C THR A 164 -14.01 -8.64 -13.69
N ILE A 165 -13.21 -8.86 -14.74
CA ILE A 165 -11.75 -8.69 -14.71
C ILE A 165 -11.37 -7.23 -14.41
N TYR A 166 -12.05 -6.27 -15.04
CA TYR A 166 -11.83 -4.84 -14.80
C TYR A 166 -12.03 -4.49 -13.32
N ASN A 167 -13.12 -4.98 -12.70
CA ASN A 167 -13.37 -4.72 -11.29
C ASN A 167 -12.42 -5.42 -10.34
N ALA A 168 -12.07 -6.67 -10.63
CA ALA A 168 -11.00 -7.35 -9.92
C ALA A 168 -9.70 -6.51 -9.99
N SER A 169 -9.37 -5.96 -11.16
CA SER A 169 -8.18 -5.11 -11.33
C SER A 169 -8.24 -3.83 -10.49
N LEU A 170 -9.38 -3.15 -10.42
CA LEU A 170 -9.56 -1.96 -9.60
C LEU A 170 -9.42 -2.27 -8.12
N ALA A 171 -10.04 -3.36 -7.65
CA ALA A 171 -9.95 -3.80 -6.28
C ALA A 171 -8.51 -4.16 -5.90
N LYS A 172 -7.80 -4.89 -6.77
CA LYS A 172 -6.41 -5.31 -6.54
C LYS A 172 -5.43 -4.14 -6.54
N LYS A 173 -5.58 -3.19 -7.47
CA LYS A 173 -4.77 -1.96 -7.50
C LYS A 173 -5.05 -1.06 -6.29
N GLY A 174 -6.32 -0.95 -5.89
CA GLY A 174 -6.71 -0.24 -4.67
C GLY A 174 -6.10 -0.85 -3.42
N GLY A 175 -6.15 -2.18 -3.30
CA GLY A 175 -5.50 -2.94 -2.23
C GLY A 175 -4.00 -2.74 -2.20
N LEU A 176 -3.31 -2.87 -3.35
CA LEU A 176 -1.87 -2.65 -3.45
C LEU A 176 -1.50 -1.21 -3.03
N LYS A 177 -2.25 -0.18 -3.47
CA LYS A 177 -2.02 1.20 -3.03
C LYS A 177 -2.10 1.34 -1.50
N SER A 178 -3.07 0.69 -0.86
CA SER A 178 -3.20 0.71 0.59
C SER A 178 -2.06 -0.06 1.28
N ALA A 179 -1.67 -1.21 0.73
CA ALA A 179 -0.54 -1.99 1.22
C ALA A 179 0.76 -1.20 1.09
N MET A 180 0.95 -0.45 0.01
CA MET A 180 2.11 0.43 -0.18
C MET A 180 2.21 1.49 0.91
N GLY A 181 1.14 2.26 1.14
CA GLY A 181 1.14 3.27 2.21
C GLY A 181 1.34 2.63 3.59
N ASN A 182 0.64 1.54 3.88
CA ASN A 182 0.69 0.95 5.21
C ASN A 182 2.00 0.18 5.49
N LEU A 183 2.52 -0.60 4.56
CA LEU A 183 3.69 -1.46 4.78
C LEU A 183 5.00 -0.73 4.41
N PHE A 184 5.09 -0.24 3.17
CA PHE A 184 6.37 0.21 2.63
C PHE A 184 6.88 1.51 3.26
N GLU A 185 5.99 2.38 3.72
CA GLU A 185 6.39 3.60 4.43
C GLU A 185 7.20 3.24 5.70
N SER A 186 6.67 2.33 6.52
CA SER A 186 7.36 1.87 7.73
C SER A 186 8.61 1.06 7.42
N LEU A 187 8.60 0.21 6.39
CA LEU A 187 9.77 -0.55 5.94
C LEU A 187 10.93 0.35 5.52
N LEU A 188 10.65 1.32 4.65
CA LEU A 188 11.68 2.22 4.12
C LEU A 188 12.22 3.16 5.20
N LEU A 189 11.37 3.63 6.12
CA LEU A 189 11.81 4.44 7.24
C LEU A 189 12.66 3.64 8.22
N TYR A 190 12.22 2.44 8.64
CA TYR A 190 13.00 1.57 9.51
C TYR A 190 14.37 1.29 8.91
N SER A 191 14.38 0.82 7.67
CA SER A 191 15.58 0.43 6.94
C SER A 191 16.51 1.62 6.75
N GLY A 192 15.99 2.73 6.22
CA GLY A 192 16.77 3.93 5.91
C GLY A 192 17.39 4.59 7.15
N LEU A 193 16.66 4.63 8.27
CA LEU A 193 17.18 5.19 9.52
C LEU A 193 18.19 4.27 10.19
N SER A 194 17.96 2.96 10.15
CA SER A 194 18.87 1.96 10.71
C SER A 194 20.22 1.97 9.99
N VAL A 195 20.22 2.01 8.65
CA VAL A 195 21.48 2.08 7.88
C VAL A 195 22.19 3.43 8.02
N CYS A 196 21.46 4.51 8.34
CA CYS A 196 22.08 5.78 8.74
C CYS A 196 22.77 5.70 10.12
N GLY A 197 22.66 4.58 10.84
CA GLY A 197 23.30 4.36 12.14
C GLY A 197 22.43 4.72 13.35
N LEU A 198 21.13 5.01 13.16
CA LEU A 198 20.21 5.25 14.26
C LEU A 198 19.66 3.92 14.79
N ARG A 199 19.48 3.84 16.11
CA ARG A 199 18.87 2.66 16.75
C ARG A 199 17.37 2.80 16.79
N PHE A 200 16.66 1.74 16.43
CA PHE A 200 15.21 1.67 16.66
C PHE A 200 14.92 1.55 18.16
N ALA A 201 13.88 2.25 18.61
CA ALA A 201 13.32 2.13 19.95
C ALA A 201 11.80 1.98 19.84
N LYS A 202 11.24 1.04 20.59
CA LYS A 202 9.78 0.90 20.73
C LYS A 202 9.21 2.18 21.35
N ALA A 203 7.94 2.47 21.10
CA ALA A 203 7.29 3.69 21.57
C ALA A 203 7.44 3.90 23.09
N GLU A 204 7.34 2.81 23.86
CA GLU A 204 7.49 2.79 25.33
C GLU A 204 8.88 3.26 25.77
N ASP A 205 9.93 2.78 25.09
CA ASP A 205 11.33 3.07 25.41
C ASP A 205 11.81 4.40 24.82
N PHE A 206 11.16 4.89 23.76
CA PHE A 206 11.56 6.09 23.04
C PHE A 206 11.54 7.33 23.95
N SER A 207 10.55 7.43 24.83
CA SER A 207 10.40 8.55 25.76
C SER A 207 11.57 8.64 26.77
N SER A 208 12.13 7.50 27.17
CA SER A 208 13.18 7.39 28.20
C SER A 208 14.60 7.28 27.64
N ALA A 209 14.76 6.97 26.35
CA ALA A 209 16.06 6.81 25.69
C ALA A 209 16.98 8.04 25.87
N LYS A 210 18.26 7.82 26.18
CA LYS A 210 19.27 8.88 26.38
C LYS A 210 20.27 9.00 25.23
N TRP A 211 20.08 8.20 24.17
CA TRP A 211 20.92 8.15 22.98
C TRP A 211 20.09 8.52 21.74
N PRO A 212 20.73 8.90 20.62
CA PRO A 212 20.03 9.09 19.37
C PRO A 212 19.32 7.80 18.92
N CYS A 213 18.01 7.87 18.77
CA CYS A 213 17.18 6.73 18.38
C CYS A 213 15.98 7.20 17.57
N PHE A 214 15.30 6.27 16.91
CA PHE A 214 14.06 6.56 16.20
C PHE A 214 12.95 5.58 16.58
N THR A 215 11.72 6.01 16.36
CA THR A 215 10.53 5.18 16.50
C THR A 215 9.60 5.44 15.31
N LEU A 216 8.66 4.53 15.07
CA LEU A 216 7.74 4.55 13.92
C LEU A 216 6.29 4.72 14.38
N ASP A 217 5.43 5.20 13.48
CA ASP A 217 3.97 5.30 13.64
C ASP A 217 3.56 6.01 14.96
N VAL A 218 4.07 7.23 15.12
CA VAL A 218 3.95 7.99 16.36
C VAL A 218 2.59 8.68 16.41
N ASN A 219 1.78 8.30 17.39
CA ASN A 219 0.42 8.83 17.63
C ASN A 219 0.32 9.76 18.84
N GLU A 220 1.37 10.56 19.13
CA GLU A 220 1.35 11.54 20.21
C GLU A 220 0.88 12.92 19.70
N ARG A 221 -0.40 13.27 19.94
CA ARG A 221 -1.08 14.53 19.52
C ARG A 221 -1.10 14.82 18.01
N ARG A 222 -0.31 14.09 17.22
CA ARG A 222 -0.01 14.30 15.81
C ARG A 222 0.42 12.96 15.20
N GLN A 223 -0.14 12.60 14.04
CA GLN A 223 0.31 11.42 13.30
C GLN A 223 1.53 11.81 12.44
N VAL A 224 2.70 11.22 12.76
CA VAL A 224 3.91 11.27 11.92
C VAL A 224 4.45 9.86 11.74
N ASP A 225 5.00 9.58 10.57
CA ASP A 225 5.39 8.20 10.21
C ASP A 225 6.63 7.73 10.98
N ALA A 226 7.51 8.66 11.35
CA ALA A 226 8.60 8.41 12.30
C ALA A 226 8.99 9.66 13.09
N GLN A 227 9.61 9.44 14.26
CA GLN A 227 10.25 10.48 15.05
C GLN A 227 11.65 10.04 15.45
N ILE A 228 12.62 10.94 15.30
CA ILE A 228 13.97 10.77 15.81
C ILE A 228 14.09 11.58 17.09
N LYS A 229 14.59 10.95 18.15
CA LYS A 229 15.08 11.63 19.34
C LYS A 229 16.56 11.85 19.17
N THR A 230 17.00 13.07 19.44
CA THR A 230 18.42 13.41 19.41
C THR A 230 18.95 13.50 20.85
N ASN A 231 20.27 13.47 21.00
CA ASN A 231 20.96 13.80 22.25
C ASN A 231 21.30 15.30 22.34
N LEU A 232 20.71 16.14 21.49
CA LEU A 232 21.01 17.56 21.38
C LEU A 232 19.97 18.41 22.10
N ARG A 233 20.37 19.58 22.59
CA ARG A 233 19.43 20.53 23.19
C ARG A 233 18.45 21.08 22.16
N GLN A 234 18.93 21.38 20.95
CA GLN A 234 18.10 21.74 19.79
C GLN A 234 18.78 21.23 18.50
N PRO A 235 18.07 20.48 17.64
CA PRO A 235 16.70 19.98 17.82
C PRO A 235 16.69 18.73 18.71
N GLY A 236 15.94 18.72 19.82
CA GLY A 236 15.79 17.52 20.67
C GLY A 236 14.97 16.40 20.01
N LYS A 237 14.17 16.75 18.99
CA LYS A 237 13.33 15.83 18.21
C LYS A 237 13.29 16.27 16.74
N ILE A 238 13.24 15.31 15.83
CA ILE A 238 13.02 15.50 14.39
C ILE A 238 11.82 14.65 13.97
N ASN A 239 10.86 15.25 13.29
CA ASN A 239 9.70 14.53 12.75
C ASN A 239 9.99 14.13 11.30
N ILE A 240 9.62 12.92 10.93
CA ILE A 240 9.73 12.43 9.56
C ILE A 240 8.35 12.03 9.08
N ASP A 241 8.02 12.50 7.90
CA ASP A 241 6.83 12.14 7.17
C ASP A 241 7.28 11.58 5.81
N ILE A 242 6.73 10.44 5.42
CA ILE A 242 7.02 9.76 4.17
C ILE A 242 5.73 9.63 3.37
N GLY A 243 5.85 9.72 2.04
CA GLY A 243 4.68 9.55 1.19
C GLY A 243 5.05 9.13 -0.20
N PHE A 244 4.35 8.12 -0.70
CA PHE A 244 4.35 7.84 -2.12
C PHE A 244 3.46 8.89 -2.81
N ILE A 245 4.06 9.87 -3.47
CA ILE A 245 3.35 10.94 -4.22
C ILE A 245 3.45 10.68 -5.71
N GLY A 246 2.31 10.66 -6.41
CA GLY A 246 2.27 10.53 -7.87
C GLY A 246 2.49 11.88 -8.54
N LYS A 247 2.91 11.88 -9.81
CA LYS A 247 3.17 13.11 -10.59
C LYS A 247 1.97 14.09 -10.69
N GLY A 248 0.75 13.63 -10.42
CA GLY A 248 -0.47 14.45 -10.53
C GLY A 248 -1.05 14.92 -9.20
N ASN A 249 -0.35 14.79 -8.07
CA ASN A 249 -0.94 15.09 -6.77
C ASN A 249 0.00 15.89 -5.84
N PRO A 250 0.29 17.17 -6.16
CA PRO A 250 1.07 18.06 -5.31
C PRO A 250 0.31 18.43 -4.02
N GLU A 251 -1.02 18.22 -3.97
CA GLU A 251 -1.84 18.52 -2.78
C GLU A 251 -1.47 17.65 -1.58
N ILE A 252 -0.82 16.49 -1.77
CA ILE A 252 -0.33 15.67 -0.65
C ILE A 252 0.85 16.34 0.06
N ILE A 253 1.74 17.03 -0.67
CA ILE A 253 2.80 17.82 -0.03
C ILE A 253 2.15 19.01 0.69
N ALA A 254 1.14 19.63 0.09
CA ALA A 254 0.41 20.74 0.71
C ALA A 254 -0.37 20.29 1.98
N ASP A 255 -1.04 19.15 1.95
CA ASP A 255 -1.75 18.53 3.08
C ASP A 255 -0.76 18.21 4.20
N LYS A 256 0.35 17.54 3.87
CA LYS A 256 1.42 17.29 4.85
C LYS A 256 1.92 18.63 5.41
N THR A 257 2.31 19.59 4.56
CA THR A 257 2.83 20.92 4.96
C THR A 257 1.83 21.74 5.79
N GLN A 258 0.53 21.70 5.49
CA GLN A 258 -0.52 22.39 6.24
C GLN A 258 -0.78 21.77 7.61
N ARG A 259 -0.80 20.43 7.71
CA ARG A 259 -0.85 19.71 9.00
C ARG A 259 0.31 20.12 9.92
N PHE A 260 1.44 20.39 9.30
CA PHE A 260 2.70 20.82 9.88
C PHE A 260 2.66 22.30 10.33
N ALA A 261 2.04 23.20 9.54
CA ALA A 261 1.96 24.63 9.81
C ALA A 261 0.92 25.00 10.90
N ASN A 262 -0.24 24.33 10.92
CA ASN A 262 -1.32 24.65 11.87
C ASN A 262 -1.00 24.27 13.32
N ALA A 263 -0.06 23.35 13.55
CA ALA A 263 0.30 22.84 14.87
C ALA A 263 1.41 23.65 15.57
N ALA A 264 2.12 24.52 14.85
CA ALA A 264 3.40 25.05 15.31
C ALA A 264 3.32 26.36 16.11
N GLY A 265 2.13 26.95 16.28
CA GLY A 265 1.99 28.25 16.93
C GLY A 265 2.88 29.33 16.28
N SER A 266 3.02 30.48 16.94
CA SER A 266 3.71 31.70 16.48
C SER A 266 5.25 31.59 16.34
N SER A 267 5.77 30.47 15.81
CA SER A 267 7.19 30.33 15.45
C SER A 267 7.46 30.91 14.05
N LYS A 268 8.65 31.49 13.83
CA LYS A 268 9.06 32.07 12.54
C LYS A 268 9.23 31.03 11.42
N LYS A 269 9.39 29.75 11.77
CA LYS A 269 9.52 28.61 10.85
C LYS A 269 8.88 27.37 11.47
N PRO A 270 7.60 27.09 11.19
CA PRO A 270 6.86 26.04 11.89
C PRO A 270 7.43 24.64 11.70
N LEU A 271 8.24 24.41 10.65
CA LEU A 271 8.68 23.08 10.21
C LEU A 271 10.17 22.83 10.38
N HIS A 272 10.87 23.68 11.13
CA HIS A 272 12.34 23.69 11.25
C HIS A 272 12.98 22.31 11.59
N ASN A 273 12.24 21.40 12.23
CA ASN A 273 12.72 20.06 12.61
C ASN A 273 11.92 18.95 11.91
N THR A 274 11.54 19.17 10.65
CA THR A 274 10.73 18.24 9.86
C THR A 274 11.47 17.81 8.61
N ILE A 275 11.49 16.52 8.35
CA ILE A 275 11.92 15.93 7.08
C ILE A 275 10.69 15.34 6.39
N ILE A 276 10.49 15.70 5.12
CA ILE A 276 9.42 15.15 4.28
C ILE A 276 10.08 14.36 3.16
N ILE A 277 9.80 13.07 3.10
CA ILE A 277 10.36 12.15 2.09
C ILE A 277 9.24 11.80 1.11
N VAL A 278 9.44 12.09 -0.17
CA VAL A 278 8.42 11.88 -1.21
C VAL A 278 8.94 10.98 -2.32
N SER A 279 8.09 10.12 -2.88
CA SER A 279 8.55 9.19 -3.92
C SER A 279 9.06 9.89 -5.17
N ALA A 280 8.42 10.96 -5.61
CA ALA A 280 8.81 11.77 -6.75
C ALA A 280 8.21 13.18 -6.63
N ILE A 281 8.89 14.18 -7.17
CA ILE A 281 8.37 15.54 -7.29
C ILE A 281 8.19 15.83 -8.78
N PRO A 282 6.98 16.14 -9.27
CA PRO A 282 6.78 16.57 -10.65
C PRO A 282 7.54 17.86 -10.97
N GLU A 283 7.97 18.03 -12.22
CA GLU A 283 8.68 19.23 -12.69
C GLU A 283 7.72 20.42 -12.97
N THR A 284 6.45 20.30 -12.63
CA THR A 284 5.47 21.38 -12.82
C THR A 284 5.69 22.52 -11.83
N GLU A 285 5.33 23.74 -12.22
CA GLU A 285 5.52 24.93 -11.40
C GLU A 285 4.80 24.84 -10.06
N GLU A 286 3.58 24.28 -10.04
CA GLU A 286 2.77 24.11 -8.84
C GLU A 286 3.46 23.18 -7.84
N ALA A 287 3.99 22.04 -8.31
CA ALA A 287 4.67 21.08 -7.46
C ALA A 287 5.96 21.67 -6.87
N GLN A 288 6.75 22.37 -7.70
CA GLN A 288 7.96 23.06 -7.26
C GLN A 288 7.65 24.22 -6.30
N LEU A 289 6.50 24.89 -6.45
CA LEU A 289 6.05 25.92 -5.51
C LEU A 289 5.76 25.33 -4.13
N VAL A 290 5.07 24.20 -4.04
CA VAL A 290 4.76 23.56 -2.75
C VAL A 290 6.05 23.12 -2.02
N VAL A 291 7.04 22.60 -2.76
CA VAL A 291 8.35 22.24 -2.19
C VAL A 291 9.09 23.46 -1.67
N ARG A 292 9.09 24.56 -2.43
CA ARG A 292 9.68 25.85 -2.00
C ARG A 292 8.99 26.38 -0.75
N GLN A 293 7.66 26.30 -0.67
CA GLN A 293 6.90 26.70 0.51
C GLN A 293 7.25 25.86 1.74
N ALA A 294 7.27 24.52 1.62
CA ALA A 294 7.67 23.64 2.70
C ALA A 294 9.09 23.96 3.21
N THR A 295 10.01 24.22 2.29
CA THR A 295 11.40 24.61 2.60
C THR A 295 11.49 25.97 3.29
N MET A 296 10.72 26.97 2.83
CA MET A 296 10.62 28.29 3.47
C MET A 296 10.11 28.18 4.92
N LEU A 297 9.16 27.28 5.16
CA LEU A 297 8.62 26.99 6.49
C LEU A 297 9.60 26.19 7.38
N GLY A 298 10.74 25.74 6.81
CA GLY A 298 11.83 25.09 7.52
C GLY A 298 11.96 23.59 7.33
N ALA A 299 11.09 22.96 6.54
CA ALA A 299 11.18 21.52 6.29
C ALA A 299 12.33 21.19 5.33
N GLN A 300 12.92 20.01 5.51
CA GLN A 300 13.83 19.41 4.54
C GLN A 300 13.05 18.44 3.66
N VAL A 301 13.05 18.63 2.34
CA VAL A 301 12.32 17.77 1.40
C VAL A 301 13.30 16.86 0.66
N ILE A 302 13.10 15.54 0.77
CA ILE A 302 13.93 14.52 0.12
C ILE A 302 13.09 13.78 -0.92
N THR A 303 13.64 13.57 -2.12
CA THR A 303 12.99 12.78 -3.17
C THR A 303 13.62 11.41 -3.26
N MET A 304 12.80 10.35 -3.27
CA MET A 304 13.29 8.97 -3.40
C MET A 304 13.75 8.65 -4.82
N SER A 305 12.91 8.89 -5.82
CA SER A 305 13.16 8.41 -7.18
C SER A 305 14.33 9.12 -7.84
N GLY A 306 15.20 8.34 -8.51
CA GLY A 306 16.28 8.85 -9.36
C GLY A 306 17.51 9.37 -8.60
N LYS A 307 17.55 9.23 -7.28
CA LYS A 307 18.70 9.59 -6.44
C LYS A 307 18.89 8.55 -5.34
N ASN A 308 20.13 8.37 -4.89
CA ASN A 308 20.40 7.66 -3.65
C ASN A 308 19.87 8.48 -2.46
N TRP A 309 18.59 8.33 -2.14
CA TRP A 309 17.92 9.21 -1.18
C TRP A 309 18.34 8.91 0.26
N VAL A 310 18.75 7.68 0.55
CA VAL A 310 19.26 7.34 1.88
C VAL A 310 20.61 8.02 2.16
N HIS A 311 21.44 8.22 1.13
CA HIS A 311 22.61 9.10 1.23
C HIS A 311 22.23 10.55 1.54
N VAL A 312 21.21 11.09 0.86
CA VAL A 312 20.71 12.45 1.12
C VAL A 312 20.14 12.55 2.54
N LEU A 313 19.40 11.55 3.00
CA LEU A 313 18.89 11.48 4.38
C LEU A 313 20.06 11.51 5.38
N GLY A 314 21.09 10.69 5.18
CA GLY A 314 22.29 10.70 6.01
C GLY A 314 22.96 12.07 6.08
N LYS A 315 23.13 12.77 4.95
CA LYS A 315 23.64 14.15 4.90
C LYS A 315 22.76 15.13 5.68
N VAL A 316 21.44 15.04 5.52
CA VAL A 316 20.48 15.89 6.24
C VAL A 316 20.58 15.64 7.75
N LEU A 317 20.61 14.39 8.20
CA LEU A 317 20.73 14.04 9.61
C LEU A 317 22.08 14.46 10.21
N LYS A 318 23.18 14.35 9.46
CA LYS A 318 24.49 14.86 9.88
C LYS A 318 24.48 16.38 10.06
N SER A 319 23.78 17.10 9.18
CA SER A 319 23.67 18.56 9.29
C SER A 319 22.94 19.03 10.55
N THR A 320 22.13 18.17 11.18
CA THR A 320 21.48 18.49 12.47
C THR A 320 22.41 18.31 13.66
N GLY A 321 23.63 17.79 13.47
CA GLY A 321 24.63 17.58 14.52
C GLY A 321 24.55 16.25 15.26
N ILE A 322 23.74 15.29 14.78
CA ILE A 322 23.69 13.95 15.37
C ILE A 322 25.01 13.24 15.08
N GLN A 323 25.66 12.75 16.14
CA GLN A 323 26.94 12.04 16.04
C GLN A 323 26.72 10.53 15.85
N GLY A 324 27.74 9.85 15.30
CA GLY A 324 27.73 8.39 15.13
C GLY A 324 26.91 7.89 13.94
N LEU A 325 26.50 8.79 13.05
CA LEU A 325 25.79 8.41 11.82
C LEU A 325 26.75 7.81 10.78
N ALA A 326 26.29 6.77 10.09
CA ALA A 326 27.03 6.12 9.02
C ALA A 326 27.26 7.06 7.82
N ASP A 327 28.36 6.88 7.11
CA ASP A 327 28.58 7.47 5.79
C ASP A 327 28.06 6.53 4.73
N ILE A 328 26.92 6.86 4.13
CA ILE A 328 26.42 6.14 2.95
C ILE A 328 27.05 6.76 1.70
N PRO A 329 27.63 5.99 0.77
CA PRO A 329 28.20 6.49 -0.48
C PRO A 329 27.16 7.21 -1.32
N GLU A 330 27.56 8.24 -2.07
CA GLU A 330 26.67 8.88 -3.04
C GLU A 330 26.45 7.99 -4.27
N ASN A 331 27.51 7.27 -4.69
CA ASN A 331 27.45 6.32 -5.79
C ASN A 331 26.49 5.16 -5.46
N ILE A 332 25.54 4.90 -6.36
CA ILE A 332 24.50 3.90 -6.16
C ILE A 332 25.07 2.49 -5.99
N ASN A 333 26.09 2.09 -6.76
CA ASN A 333 26.62 0.73 -6.71
C ASN A 333 27.35 0.48 -5.37
N GLN A 334 28.19 1.42 -4.95
CA GLN A 334 28.87 1.36 -3.65
C GLN A 334 27.86 1.40 -2.49
N ALA A 335 26.80 2.19 -2.62
CA ALA A 335 25.75 2.22 -1.62
C ALA A 335 24.99 0.88 -1.55
N ARG A 336 24.73 0.22 -2.69
CA ARG A 336 24.11 -1.11 -2.71
C ARG A 336 24.97 -2.16 -2.03
N GLU A 337 26.28 -2.17 -2.30
CA GLU A 337 27.25 -3.05 -1.64
C GLU A 337 27.23 -2.83 -0.12
N GLN A 338 27.33 -1.57 0.32
CA GLN A 338 27.28 -1.26 1.75
C GLN A 338 25.94 -1.59 2.40
N LEU A 339 24.81 -1.30 1.74
CA LEU A 339 23.48 -1.66 2.25
C LEU A 339 23.33 -3.18 2.33
N ASN A 340 23.94 -3.93 1.42
CA ASN A 340 23.97 -5.38 1.51
C ASN A 340 24.69 -5.89 2.77
N GLU A 341 25.62 -5.14 3.33
CA GLU A 341 26.32 -5.54 4.56
C GLU A 341 25.65 -4.98 5.81
N THR A 342 25.06 -3.78 5.71
CA THR A 342 24.62 -2.99 6.88
C THR A 342 23.13 -3.05 7.14
N LEU A 343 22.31 -3.44 6.15
CA LEU A 343 20.88 -3.54 6.33
C LEU A 343 20.55 -4.68 7.30
N PRO A 344 19.71 -4.45 8.33
CA PRO A 344 19.27 -5.49 9.26
C PRO A 344 18.68 -6.70 8.53
N ALA A 345 18.68 -7.85 9.21
CA ALA A 345 18.11 -9.06 8.65
C ALA A 345 16.61 -8.84 8.34
N PRO A 346 16.07 -9.39 7.23
CA PRO A 346 14.66 -9.24 6.89
C PRO A 346 13.68 -9.61 8.02
N GLU A 347 13.97 -10.67 8.78
CA GLU A 347 13.22 -11.05 9.99
C GLU A 347 13.18 -9.92 11.03
N GLU A 348 14.34 -9.32 11.35
CA GLU A 348 14.46 -8.23 12.32
C GLU A 348 13.65 -7.00 11.88
N ILE A 349 13.71 -6.67 10.59
CA ILE A 349 12.93 -5.56 9.99
C ILE A 349 11.43 -5.81 10.17
N ILE A 350 10.95 -7.01 9.82
CA ILE A 350 9.53 -7.35 9.89
C ILE A 350 9.02 -7.32 11.34
N GLN A 351 9.76 -7.92 12.26
CA GLN A 351 9.39 -7.99 13.68
C GLN A 351 9.42 -6.61 14.38
N SER A 352 10.21 -5.67 13.85
CA SER A 352 10.32 -4.32 14.42
C SER A 352 9.19 -3.38 13.99
N ILE A 353 8.44 -3.72 12.93
CA ILE A 353 7.38 -2.84 12.41
C ILE A 353 6.06 -3.09 13.17
N PRO A 354 5.40 -2.04 13.70
CA PRO A 354 4.25 -2.17 14.61
C PRO A 354 2.92 -2.59 13.93
N LYS A 355 2.95 -3.31 12.79
CA LYS A 355 1.79 -3.54 11.92
C LYS A 355 1.30 -4.99 11.84
N ASN A 356 1.55 -5.80 12.87
CA ASN A 356 1.17 -7.22 12.92
C ASN A 356 1.66 -8.00 11.68
N LEU A 357 2.91 -7.74 11.29
CA LEU A 357 3.53 -8.49 10.21
C LEU A 357 4.06 -9.81 10.74
N SER A 358 3.91 -10.87 9.94
CA SER A 358 4.51 -12.18 10.22
C SER A 358 5.65 -12.44 9.25
N VAL A 359 6.73 -13.01 9.77
CA VAL A 359 7.78 -13.57 8.92
C VAL A 359 7.21 -14.83 8.27
N PRO A 360 7.25 -14.95 6.93
CA PRO A 360 6.74 -16.15 6.27
C PRO A 360 7.51 -17.40 6.67
N GLU A 361 6.81 -18.52 6.85
CA GLU A 361 7.44 -19.78 7.31
C GLU A 361 8.50 -20.28 6.32
N HIS A 362 8.29 -20.09 5.02
CA HIS A 362 9.21 -20.51 3.94
C HIS A 362 10.46 -19.64 3.80
N TRP A 363 10.64 -18.61 4.62
CA TRP A 363 11.93 -17.90 4.67
C TRP A 363 12.96 -18.66 5.51
N ASN A 364 12.50 -19.52 6.41
CA ASN A 364 13.36 -20.30 7.30
C ASN A 364 13.74 -21.69 6.73
N SER A 365 13.39 -21.97 5.48
CA SER A 365 13.51 -23.29 4.84
C SER A 365 14.69 -23.42 3.88
#